data_AF-A0A3D5VGE9-F1
#
_entry.id   AF-A0A3D5VGE9-F1
#
_cell.length_a   1.000
_cell.length_b   1.000
_cell.length_c   1.000
_cell.angle_alpha   90.00
_cell.angle_beta   90.00
_cell.angle_gamma   90.00
#
_symmetry.space_group_name_H-M   'P 1'
#
loop_
_entity.id
_entity.type
_entity.pdbx_description
1 polymer ?
#
loop_
_entity_poly.entity_id
_entity_poly.type
_entity_poly.pdbx_seq_one_letter_code
_entity_poly.pdbx_strand_id
1 'polypeptide(L)'
;LGWPQIGMTIILVHYLSSLSTGLLMRFYKPNAIPSSSVASGEFILARAARALVEARRQDGRPFSKLMGDAVAKAVSSLLRVGGFIISFSVLIELLNTSGLAGWLASAISVEADIVKLICTGALELTNGCRQAAQSTLPMTGKIIAISAMIAWSGMSVHGQAASFASKTDMSIRPFLFA
;
A
#
# COMPACT_ATOMS: atom_id res chain seq x y z
N LEU A 1 -3.34 -7.67 -18.06
CA LEU A 1 -2.94 -7.09 -19.37
C LEU A 1 -2.50 -8.14 -20.40
N GLY A 2 -2.12 -9.38 -20.01
CA GLY A 2 -1.74 -10.44 -20.96
C GLY A 2 -0.33 -10.29 -21.56
N TRP A 3 0.40 -9.24 -21.17
CA TRP A 3 1.73 -8.89 -21.65
C TRP A 3 2.69 -8.82 -20.45
N PRO A 4 3.42 -9.91 -20.15
CA PRO A 4 4.26 -10.01 -18.96
C PRO A 4 5.30 -8.90 -18.83
N GLN A 5 5.83 -8.41 -19.95
CA GLN A 5 6.87 -7.38 -20.00
C GLN A 5 6.40 -6.07 -19.37
N ILE A 6 5.17 -5.64 -19.66
CA ILE A 6 4.59 -4.41 -19.09
C ILE A 6 4.41 -4.56 -17.58
N GLY A 7 3.97 -5.73 -17.12
CA GLY A 7 3.85 -6.03 -15.69
C GLY A 7 5.20 -5.93 -14.98
N MET A 8 6.26 -6.49 -15.58
CA MET A 8 7.62 -6.40 -15.06
C MET A 8 8.09 -4.95 -14.93
N THR A 9 7.84 -4.11 -15.95
CA THR A 9 8.21 -2.69 -15.92
C THR A 9 7.51 -1.94 -14.79
N ILE A 10 6.19 -2.14 -14.63
CA ILE A 10 5.42 -1.49 -13.56
C ILE A 10 5.96 -1.91 -12.18
N ILE A 11 6.22 -3.20 -11.99
CA ILE A 11 6.79 -3.75 -10.75
C ILE A 11 8.15 -3.12 -10.46
N LEU A 12 9.06 -3.11 -11.44
CA LEU A 12 10.41 -2.54 -11.27
C LEU A 12 10.35 -1.06 -10.88
N VAL A 13 9.56 -0.25 -11.61
CA VAL A 13 9.41 1.18 -11.32
C VAL A 13 8.83 1.38 -9.91
N HIS A 14 7.81 0.61 -9.53
CA HIS A 14 7.18 0.74 -8.21
C HIS A 14 8.15 0.42 -7.06
N TYR A 15 8.94 -0.66 -7.19
CA TYR A 15 9.94 -1.02 -6.18
C TYR A 15 11.11 -0.04 -6.14
N LEU A 16 11.59 0.44 -7.29
CA LEU A 16 12.65 1.45 -7.35
C LEU A 16 12.19 2.78 -6.73
N SER A 17 10.96 3.22 -7.01
CA SER A 17 10.38 4.41 -6.37
C SER A 17 10.28 4.21 -4.86
N SER A 18 9.77 3.07 -4.39
CA SER A 18 9.67 2.78 -2.95
C SER A 18 11.03 2.80 -2.25
N LEU A 19 12.06 2.20 -2.87
CA LEU A 19 13.43 2.24 -2.37
C LEU A 19 13.96 3.69 -2.33
N SER A 20 13.73 4.44 -3.41
CA SER A 20 14.17 5.83 -3.52
C SER A 20 13.50 6.72 -2.46
N THR A 21 12.19 6.58 -2.25
CA THR A 21 11.46 7.27 -1.18
C THR A 21 12.02 6.90 0.19
N GLY A 22 12.35 5.63 0.44
CA GLY A 22 13.01 5.19 1.67
C GLY A 22 14.38 5.85 1.88
N LEU A 23 15.19 5.96 0.83
CA LEU A 23 16.50 6.63 0.88
C LEU A 23 16.36 8.14 1.11
N LEU A 24 15.38 8.79 0.50
CA LEU A 24 15.09 10.21 0.72
C LEU A 24 14.59 10.46 2.15
N MET A 25 13.70 9.59 2.66
CA MET A 25 13.15 9.67 4.02
C MET A 25 14.19 9.46 5.11
N ARG A 26 15.36 8.89 4.80
CA ARG A 26 16.51 8.84 5.73
C ARG A 26 16.87 10.24 6.25
N PHE A 27 16.67 11.28 5.44
CA PHE A 27 17.00 12.66 5.79
C PHE A 27 15.78 13.45 6.32
N TYR A 28 14.62 12.81 6.52
CA TYR A 28 13.37 13.48 6.91
C TYR A 28 13.41 14.10 8.32
N LYS A 29 14.17 13.50 9.25
CA LYS A 29 14.36 14.03 10.61
C LYS A 29 15.86 14.09 10.96
N PRO A 30 16.61 15.05 10.39
CA PRO A 30 18.06 15.13 10.59
C PRO A 30 18.43 15.50 12.03
N ASN A 31 17.51 16.12 12.78
CA ASN A 31 17.69 16.52 14.18
C ASN A 31 17.10 15.52 15.18
N ALA A 32 16.74 14.30 14.75
CA ALA A 32 16.33 13.25 15.68
C ALA A 32 17.50 12.86 16.57
N ILE A 33 17.22 12.47 17.83
CA ILE A 33 18.25 12.02 18.78
C ILE A 33 19.00 10.86 18.13
N PRO A 34 20.32 10.98 17.89
CA PRO A 34 21.10 9.91 17.30
C PRO A 34 20.98 8.66 18.17
N SER A 35 20.76 7.50 17.54
CA SER A 35 20.93 6.24 18.25
C SER A 35 22.37 6.19 18.77
N SER A 36 22.55 5.73 20.02
CA SER A 36 23.87 5.57 20.61
C SER A 36 24.83 4.88 19.64
N SER A 37 25.97 5.52 19.35
CA SER A 37 26.97 4.95 18.46
C SER A 37 27.55 3.71 19.13
N VAL A 38 27.19 2.53 18.62
CA VAL A 38 27.79 1.29 19.09
C VAL A 38 29.17 1.19 18.48
N ALA A 39 30.21 1.29 19.32
CA ALA A 39 31.60 1.09 18.94
C ALA A 39 31.85 -0.40 18.65
N SER A 40 31.36 -0.91 17.51
CA SER A 40 31.72 -2.24 17.02
C SER A 40 32.19 -2.15 15.57
N GLY A 41 33.38 -2.68 15.29
CA GLY A 41 33.93 -2.82 13.93
C GLY A 41 33.27 -3.96 13.12
N GLU A 42 32.09 -4.41 13.54
CA GLU A 42 31.40 -5.56 12.96
C GLU A 42 30.41 -5.13 11.88
N PHE A 43 30.23 -6.00 10.87
CA PHE A 43 29.21 -5.78 9.85
C PHE A 43 27.80 -5.69 10.46
N ILE A 44 27.02 -4.72 9.97
CA ILE A 44 25.67 -4.40 10.49
C ILE A 44 24.72 -5.61 10.50
N LEU A 45 24.82 -6.50 9.51
CA LEU A 45 24.00 -7.71 9.41
C LEU A 45 24.34 -8.74 10.48
N ALA A 46 25.62 -8.97 10.74
CA ALA A 46 26.07 -9.89 11.78
C ALA A 46 25.64 -9.40 13.17
N ARG A 47 25.62 -8.08 13.37
CA ARG A 47 25.10 -7.45 14.59
C ARG A 47 23.57 -7.60 14.71
N ALA A 48 22.82 -7.33 13.63
CA ALA A 48 21.36 -7.49 13.62
C ALA A 48 20.95 -8.95 13.89
N ALA A 49 21.65 -9.92 13.29
CA ALA A 49 21.39 -11.34 13.51
C ALA A 49 21.63 -11.75 14.97
N ARG A 50 22.74 -11.30 15.59
CA ARG A 50 23.00 -11.54 17.01
C ARG A 50 21.96 -10.91 17.91
N ALA A 51 21.58 -9.65 17.66
CA ALA A 51 20.54 -8.97 18.42
C ALA A 51 19.20 -9.71 18.34
N LEU A 52 18.85 -10.25 17.16
CA LEU A 52 17.65 -11.06 16.98
C LEU A 52 17.70 -12.38 17.77
N VAL A 53 18.85 -13.07 17.77
CA VAL A 53 19.04 -14.32 18.55
C VAL A 53 18.98 -14.04 20.05
N GLU A 54 19.59 -12.95 20.51
CA GLU A 54 19.58 -12.56 21.92
C GLU A 54 18.16 -12.19 22.38
N ALA A 55 17.44 -11.38 21.60
CA ALA A 55 16.04 -11.07 21.86
C ALA A 55 15.17 -12.35 21.87
N ARG A 56 15.45 -13.31 20.98
CA ARG A 56 14.76 -14.60 20.94
C ARG A 56 15.00 -15.42 22.21
N ARG A 57 16.22 -15.41 22.75
CA ARG A 57 16.58 -16.08 24.02
C ARG A 57 15.90 -15.42 25.21
N GLN A 58 15.87 -14.08 25.26
CA GLN A 58 15.23 -13.31 26.33
C GLN A 58 13.70 -13.46 26.36
N ASP A 59 13.05 -13.59 25.20
CA ASP A 59 11.59 -13.75 25.11
C ASP A 59 11.07 -15.03 25.81
N GLY A 60 11.89 -16.09 25.90
CA GLY A 60 11.61 -17.30 26.69
C GLY A 60 10.40 -18.14 26.27
N ARG A 61 9.52 -17.64 25.40
CA ARG A 61 8.32 -18.35 24.93
C ARG A 61 8.68 -19.55 24.04
N PRO A 62 7.96 -20.68 24.21
CA PRO A 62 8.16 -21.88 23.39
C PRO A 62 7.78 -21.60 21.93
N PHE A 63 8.40 -22.34 21.01
CA PHE A 63 8.19 -22.19 19.57
C PHE A 63 6.71 -22.28 19.17
N SER A 64 5.96 -23.23 19.73
CA SER A 64 4.53 -23.44 19.43
C SER A 64 3.69 -22.21 19.72
N LYS A 65 3.95 -21.53 20.86
CA LYS A 65 3.25 -20.29 21.23
C LYS A 65 3.53 -19.18 20.22
N LEU A 66 4.78 -19.03 19.78
CA LEU A 66 5.15 -17.97 18.83
C LEU A 66 4.61 -18.22 17.44
N MET A 67 4.60 -19.48 17.00
CA MET A 67 3.95 -19.86 15.76
C MET A 67 2.45 -19.55 15.83
N GLY A 68 1.78 -19.93 16.93
CA GLY A 68 0.37 -19.59 17.16
C GLY A 68 0.10 -18.08 17.16
N ASP A 69 0.92 -17.30 17.88
CA ASP A 69 0.85 -15.85 17.93
C ASP A 69 1.06 -15.22 16.53
N ALA A 70 2.01 -15.74 15.76
CA ALA A 70 2.30 -15.27 14.40
C ALA A 70 1.13 -15.55 13.45
N VAL A 71 0.56 -16.76 13.49
CA VAL A 71 -0.62 -17.12 12.67
C VAL A 71 -1.81 -16.25 13.06
N ALA A 72 -2.10 -16.09 14.35
CA ALA A 72 -3.22 -15.26 14.82
C ALA A 72 -3.06 -13.78 14.39
N LYS A 73 -1.83 -13.23 14.49
CA LYS A 73 -1.52 -11.89 14.00
C LYS A 73 -1.68 -11.77 12.49
N ALA A 74 -1.22 -12.77 11.73
CA ALA A 74 -1.37 -12.79 10.28
C ALA A 74 -2.85 -12.81 9.87
N VAL A 75 -3.67 -13.69 10.47
CA VAL A 75 -5.12 -13.75 10.22
C VAL A 75 -5.79 -12.42 10.58
N SER A 76 -5.48 -11.84 11.74
CA SER A 76 -6.00 -10.52 12.13
C SER A 76 -5.61 -9.43 11.13
N SER A 77 -4.39 -9.48 10.61
CA SER A 77 -3.93 -8.53 9.59
C SER A 77 -4.68 -8.72 8.26
N LEU A 78 -4.86 -9.95 7.80
CA LEU A 78 -5.62 -10.27 6.60
C LEU A 78 -7.08 -9.82 6.71
N LEU A 79 -7.73 -10.05 7.87
CA LEU A 79 -9.10 -9.58 8.11
C LEU A 79 -9.22 -8.07 8.09
N ARG A 80 -8.22 -7.33 8.63
CA ARG A 80 -8.19 -5.87 8.52
C ARG A 80 -8.09 -5.41 7.07
N VAL A 81 -7.12 -5.92 6.32
CA VAL A 81 -6.92 -5.57 4.90
C VAL A 81 -8.15 -5.93 4.07
N GLY A 82 -8.65 -7.16 4.21
CA GLY A 82 -9.85 -7.64 3.53
C GLY A 82 -11.08 -6.83 3.89
N GLY A 83 -11.25 -6.45 5.16
CA GLY A 83 -12.32 -5.56 5.61
C GLY A 83 -12.30 -4.21 4.88
N PHE A 84 -11.14 -3.56 4.77
CA PHE A 84 -11.00 -2.33 3.99
C PHE A 84 -11.35 -2.54 2.51
N ILE A 85 -10.82 -3.58 1.87
CA ILE A 85 -11.13 -3.88 0.45
C ILE A 85 -12.63 -4.11 0.25
N ILE A 86 -13.27 -4.91 1.11
CA ILE A 86 -14.72 -5.21 1.03
C ILE A 86 -15.54 -3.94 1.24
N SER A 87 -15.25 -3.15 2.28
CA SER A 87 -15.98 -1.90 2.54
C SER A 87 -15.91 -0.93 1.37
N PHE A 88 -14.72 -0.72 0.80
CA PHE A 88 -14.58 0.14 -0.38
C PHE A 88 -15.19 -0.47 -1.65
N SER A 89 -15.19 -1.81 -1.79
CA SER A 89 -15.88 -2.48 -2.90
C SER A 89 -17.39 -2.22 -2.87
N VAL A 90 -18.01 -2.25 -1.67
CA VAL A 90 -19.43 -1.90 -1.50
C VAL A 90 -19.67 -0.42 -1.84
N LEU A 91 -18.80 0.50 -1.42
CA LEU A 91 -18.92 1.92 -1.77
C LEU A 91 -18.81 2.15 -3.29
N ILE A 92 -17.91 1.44 -3.95
CA ILE A 92 -17.78 1.47 -5.42
C ILE A 92 -19.07 0.98 -6.08
N GLU A 93 -19.64 -0.12 -5.60
CA GLU A 93 -20.89 -0.66 -6.14
C GLU A 93 -22.06 0.33 -5.96
N LEU A 94 -22.15 0.98 -4.80
CA LEU A 94 -23.14 2.05 -4.58
C LEU A 94 -22.93 3.23 -5.53
N LEU A 95 -21.69 3.65 -5.77
CA LEU A 95 -21.37 4.73 -6.71
C LEU A 95 -21.77 4.36 -8.15
N ASN A 96 -21.57 3.10 -8.55
CA ASN A 96 -21.89 2.61 -9.89
C ASN A 96 -23.39 2.45 -10.12
N THR A 97 -24.15 2.02 -9.10
CA THR A 97 -25.59 1.75 -9.19
C THR A 97 -26.47 2.97 -8.90
N SER A 98 -25.99 3.92 -8.10
CA SER A 98 -26.76 5.14 -7.75
C SER A 98 -26.94 6.15 -8.90
N GLY A 99 -26.23 5.98 -10.02
CA GLY A 99 -26.20 6.96 -11.10
C GLY A 99 -25.30 8.17 -10.82
N LEU A 100 -24.66 8.25 -9.65
CA LEU A 100 -23.77 9.35 -9.27
C LEU A 100 -22.63 9.55 -10.27
N ALA A 101 -22.02 8.47 -10.75
CA ALA A 101 -20.97 8.56 -11.77
C ALA A 101 -21.46 9.19 -13.09
N GLY A 102 -22.69 8.88 -13.51
CA GLY A 102 -23.31 9.46 -14.69
C GLY A 102 -23.61 10.95 -14.53
N TRP A 103 -24.09 11.34 -13.34
CA TRP A 103 -24.30 12.75 -12.99
C TRP A 103 -22.98 13.54 -12.95
N LEU A 104 -21.93 12.97 -12.37
CA LEU A 104 -20.59 13.59 -12.38
C LEU A 104 -20.05 13.73 -13.81
N ALA A 105 -20.21 12.69 -14.63
CA ALA A 105 -19.79 12.71 -16.03
C ALA A 105 -20.48 13.82 -16.84
N SER A 106 -21.79 14.00 -16.68
CA SER A 106 -22.50 15.08 -17.38
C SER A 106 -22.06 16.46 -16.89
N ALA A 107 -21.80 16.63 -15.59
CA ALA A 107 -21.34 17.89 -15.02
C ALA A 107 -19.98 18.35 -15.57
N ILE A 108 -19.10 17.42 -15.92
CA ILE A 108 -17.75 17.71 -16.47
C ILE A 108 -17.62 17.43 -17.97
N SER A 109 -18.72 17.07 -18.65
CA SER A 109 -18.75 16.72 -20.08
C SER A 109 -17.78 15.59 -20.48
N VAL A 110 -17.69 14.54 -19.66
CA VAL A 110 -16.84 13.35 -19.89
C VAL A 110 -17.69 12.09 -19.94
N GLU A 111 -17.20 11.04 -20.59
CA GLU A 111 -17.85 9.74 -20.62
C GLU A 111 -17.98 9.11 -19.22
N ALA A 112 -19.16 8.58 -18.90
CA ALA A 112 -19.46 7.99 -17.59
C ALA A 112 -18.51 6.86 -17.20
N ASP A 113 -18.05 6.07 -18.16
CA ASP A 113 -17.13 4.96 -17.90
C ASP A 113 -15.74 5.43 -17.47
N ILE A 114 -15.28 6.59 -17.95
CA ILE A 114 -14.03 7.21 -17.49
C ILE A 114 -14.18 7.67 -16.04
N VAL A 115 -15.30 8.32 -15.70
CA VAL A 115 -15.57 8.75 -14.32
C VAL A 115 -15.66 7.56 -13.38
N LYS A 116 -16.38 6.50 -13.76
CA LYS A 116 -16.44 5.25 -12.99
C LYS A 116 -15.04 4.67 -12.77
N LEU A 117 -14.23 4.59 -13.82
CA LEU A 117 -12.88 4.05 -13.73
C LEU A 117 -12.01 4.83 -12.75
N ILE A 118 -12.03 6.16 -12.84
CA ILE A 118 -11.27 7.05 -11.95
C ILE A 118 -11.78 6.92 -10.51
N CYS A 119 -13.10 6.98 -10.28
CA CYS A 119 -13.68 6.84 -8.95
C CYS A 119 -13.35 5.49 -8.31
N THR A 120 -13.47 4.39 -9.07
CA THR A 120 -13.10 3.05 -8.59
C THR A 120 -11.65 3.01 -8.16
N GLY A 121 -10.71 3.45 -9.01
CA GLY A 121 -9.28 3.45 -8.66
C GLY A 121 -8.90 4.44 -7.56
N ALA A 122 -9.59 5.57 -7.47
CA ALA A 122 -9.41 6.54 -6.38
C ALA A 122 -9.84 5.96 -5.04
N LEU A 123 -10.90 5.15 -5.01
CA LEU A 123 -11.42 4.51 -3.81
C LEU A 123 -10.62 3.25 -3.44
N GLU A 124 -10.38 2.36 -4.40
CA GLU A 124 -9.74 1.06 -4.17
C GLU A 124 -8.85 0.64 -5.35
N LEU A 125 -7.56 0.48 -5.05
CA LEU A 125 -6.52 0.20 -6.04
C LEU A 125 -6.75 -1.10 -6.81
N THR A 126 -7.16 -2.18 -6.13
CA THR A 126 -7.23 -3.53 -6.71
C THR A 126 -8.34 -3.62 -7.77
N ASN A 127 -9.53 -3.17 -7.43
CA ASN A 127 -10.70 -3.06 -8.29
C ASN A 127 -10.47 -2.05 -9.40
N GLY A 128 -9.82 -0.92 -9.11
CA GLY A 128 -9.45 0.07 -10.13
C GLY A 128 -8.53 -0.53 -11.20
N CYS A 129 -7.44 -1.17 -10.77
CA CYS A 129 -6.51 -1.85 -11.68
C CYS A 129 -7.20 -2.95 -12.49
N ARG A 130 -8.09 -3.73 -11.85
CA ARG A 130 -8.87 -4.78 -12.52
C ARG A 130 -9.79 -4.18 -13.59
N GLN A 131 -10.55 -3.14 -13.24
CA GLN A 131 -11.46 -2.46 -14.15
C GLN A 131 -10.70 -1.81 -15.31
N ALA A 132 -9.56 -1.16 -15.04
CA ALA A 132 -8.67 -0.61 -16.09
C ALA A 132 -8.18 -1.70 -17.04
N ALA A 133 -7.72 -2.84 -16.51
CA ALA A 133 -7.24 -3.95 -17.31
C ALA A 133 -8.33 -4.55 -18.22
N GLN A 134 -9.58 -4.58 -17.74
CA GLN A 134 -10.74 -5.12 -18.46
C GLN A 134 -11.46 -4.10 -19.34
N SER A 135 -11.14 -2.81 -19.23
CA SER A 135 -11.76 -1.74 -20.02
C SER A 135 -11.48 -1.86 -21.53
N THR A 136 -12.22 -1.07 -22.31
CA THR A 136 -12.05 -0.90 -23.77
C THR A 136 -10.92 0.07 -24.14
N LEU A 137 -10.23 0.66 -23.15
CA LEU A 137 -9.13 1.59 -23.39
C LEU A 137 -8.03 0.94 -24.24
N PRO A 138 -7.35 1.71 -25.11
CA PRO A 138 -6.15 1.23 -25.78
C PRO A 138 -5.09 0.84 -24.74
N MET A 139 -4.15 -0.03 -25.11
CA MET A 139 -3.12 -0.54 -24.18
C MET A 139 -2.39 0.60 -23.45
N THR A 140 -2.04 1.67 -24.15
CA THR A 140 -1.43 2.87 -23.57
C THR A 140 -2.31 3.49 -22.47
N GLY A 141 -3.62 3.62 -22.71
CA GLY A 141 -4.58 4.13 -21.73
C GLY A 141 -4.68 3.24 -20.49
N LYS A 142 -4.67 1.92 -20.68
CA LYS A 142 -4.66 0.96 -19.56
C LYS A 142 -3.41 1.11 -18.70
N ILE A 143 -2.23 1.25 -19.33
CA ILE A 143 -0.96 1.44 -18.62
C ILE A 143 -1.00 2.75 -17.82
N ILE A 144 -1.40 3.86 -18.45
CA ILE A 144 -1.50 5.17 -17.79
C ILE A 144 -2.43 5.09 -16.58
N ALA A 145 -3.64 4.53 -16.76
CA ALA A 145 -4.62 4.41 -15.69
C ALA A 145 -4.09 3.54 -14.52
N ILE A 146 -3.56 2.36 -14.82
CA ILE A 146 -3.01 1.45 -13.80
C ILE A 146 -1.84 2.09 -13.06
N SER A 147 -0.91 2.73 -13.78
CA SER A 147 0.23 3.41 -13.17
C SER A 147 -0.23 4.57 -12.26
N ALA A 148 -1.20 5.37 -12.68
CA ALA A 148 -1.77 6.44 -11.87
C ALA A 148 -2.47 5.90 -10.61
N MET A 149 -3.24 4.82 -10.74
CA MET A 149 -3.91 4.17 -9.60
C MET A 149 -2.90 3.60 -8.62
N ILE A 150 -1.83 2.93 -9.09
CA ILE A 150 -0.76 2.41 -8.23
C ILE A 150 -0.04 3.55 -7.50
N ALA A 151 0.26 4.65 -8.19
CA ALA A 151 0.87 5.82 -7.57
C ALA A 151 -0.02 6.41 -6.47
N TRP A 152 -1.33 6.47 -6.70
CA TRP A 152 -2.30 6.94 -5.70
C TRP A 152 -2.58 5.92 -4.59
N SER A 153 -2.45 4.62 -4.84
CA SER A 153 -2.76 3.51 -3.91
C SER A 153 -4.23 3.38 -3.45
N GLY A 154 -5.11 4.35 -3.73
CA GLY A 154 -6.53 4.29 -3.36
C GLY A 154 -6.81 4.69 -1.91
N MET A 155 -8.01 5.19 -1.63
CA MET A 155 -8.45 5.55 -0.27
C MET A 155 -8.43 4.35 0.70
N SER A 156 -8.66 3.14 0.18
CA SER A 156 -8.55 1.90 0.95
C SER A 156 -7.15 1.70 1.56
N VAL A 157 -6.08 1.89 0.79
CA VAL A 157 -4.70 1.72 1.30
C VAL A 157 -4.34 2.83 2.28
N HIS A 158 -4.80 4.06 2.02
CA HIS A 158 -4.65 5.17 2.98
C HIS A 158 -5.33 4.87 4.32
N GLY A 159 -6.56 4.35 4.30
CA GLY A 159 -7.27 3.91 5.49
C GLY A 159 -6.54 2.79 6.23
N GLN A 160 -6.00 1.81 5.50
CA GLN A 160 -5.18 0.74 6.07
C GLN A 160 -3.93 1.29 6.75
N ALA A 161 -3.17 2.17 6.07
CA ALA A 161 -1.97 2.79 6.62
C ALA A 161 -2.29 3.62 7.88
N ALA A 162 -3.37 4.40 7.85
CA ALA A 162 -3.84 5.16 9.01
C ALA A 162 -4.25 4.25 10.17
N SER A 163 -4.90 3.11 9.91
CA SER A 163 -5.29 2.13 10.93
C SER A 163 -4.10 1.42 11.58
N PHE A 164 -3.00 1.22 10.84
CA PHE A 164 -1.76 0.72 11.40
C PHE A 164 -1.02 1.80 12.19
N ALA A 165 -0.93 3.02 11.65
CA ALA A 165 -0.26 4.14 12.30
C ALA A 165 -0.96 4.60 13.58
N SER A 166 -2.29 4.52 13.66
CA SER A 166 -3.04 4.93 14.87
C SER A 166 -2.75 4.07 16.11
N LYS A 167 -2.10 2.92 15.94
CA LYS A 167 -1.65 2.05 17.04
C LYS A 167 -0.22 2.35 17.50
N THR A 168 0.44 3.34 16.90
CA THR A 168 1.83 3.71 17.18
C THR A 168 1.96 5.22 17.31
N ASP A 169 3.14 5.68 17.75
CA ASP A 169 3.47 7.11 17.79
C ASP A 169 3.87 7.68 16.41
N MET A 170 3.57 6.95 15.33
CA MET A 170 3.92 7.37 13.97
C MET A 170 2.90 8.34 13.40
N SER A 171 3.38 9.50 12.92
CA SER A 171 2.55 10.41 12.15
C SER A 171 2.24 9.82 10.77
N ILE A 172 0.97 9.79 10.36
CA ILE A 172 0.55 9.39 9.01
C ILE A 172 0.87 10.44 7.93
N ARG A 173 1.20 11.68 8.34
CA ARG A 173 1.44 12.81 7.42
C ARG A 173 2.47 12.52 6.32
N PRO A 174 3.65 11.95 6.59
CA PRO A 174 4.62 11.66 5.53
C PRO A 174 4.06 10.69 4.49
N PHE A 175 3.19 9.76 4.88
CA PHE A 175 2.56 8.83 3.94
C PHE A 175 1.54 9.51 3.02
N LEU A 176 0.89 10.59 3.48
CA LEU A 176 -0.13 11.32 2.71
C LEU A 176 0.48 12.37 1.76
N PHE A 177 1.68 12.88 2.05
CA PHE A 177 2.25 14.05 1.38
C PHE A 177 3.60 13.81 0.70
N ALA A 178 4.25 12.67 0.92
CA ALA A 178 5.53 12.34 0.28
C ALA A 178 5.35 11.38 -0.90
#